data_AF-A0A4W6FBF0-F1
#
_entry.id   AF-A0A4W6FBF0-F1
#
_cell.length_a   1.000
_cell.length_b   1.000
_cell.length_c   1.000
_cell.angle_alpha   90.00
_cell.angle_beta   90.00
_cell.angle_gamma   90.00
#
_symmetry.space_group_name_H-M   'P 1'
#
loop_
_entity.id
_entity.type
_entity.pdbx_description
1 polymer ?
#
loop_
_entity_poly.entity_id
_entity_poly.type
_entity_poly.pdbx_seq_one_letter_code
_entity_poly.pdbx_strand_id
1 'polypeptide(L)'
;MMEGWPTVTWLLLMTNIANWLKTVQSRDFTMKDIILLHPSTTPHPGGFKCFTCQDAADNYECNRWAPDVYCPKDTRYCYTLHMMDNRGDSVSVTKRCATLEDCLFTGCDDIIDNGYQVCLSCCEGNICNVLVPRNESSAIFTSTSPLLGSSRRLHPAALSYIIISSLFVAGHV
;
A
#
# COMPACT_ATOMS: atom_id res chain seq x y z
N MET A 1 4.82 -18.24 -58.74
CA MET A 1 4.98 -17.17 -57.72
C MET A 1 3.79 -17.23 -56.76
N MET A 2 3.81 -18.16 -55.80
CA MET A 2 2.81 -18.25 -54.72
C MET A 2 3.32 -19.19 -53.61
N GLU A 3 4.35 -18.77 -52.88
CA GLU A 3 4.97 -19.55 -51.78
C GLU A 3 5.17 -18.72 -50.49
N GLY A 4 4.47 -17.59 -50.35
CA GLY A 4 4.55 -16.72 -49.16
C GLY A 4 3.31 -16.72 -48.26
N TRP A 5 2.21 -17.35 -48.70
CA TRP A 5 0.93 -17.34 -47.97
C TRP A 5 0.91 -18.24 -46.71
N PRO A 6 1.50 -19.47 -46.70
CA PRO A 6 1.39 -20.39 -45.56
C PRO A 6 2.18 -19.92 -44.33
N THR A 7 3.30 -19.23 -44.52
CA THR A 7 4.18 -18.74 -43.45
C THR A 7 3.58 -17.54 -42.74
N VAL A 8 2.92 -16.64 -43.48
CA VAL A 8 2.26 -15.46 -42.90
C VAL A 8 1.05 -15.87 -42.06
N THR A 9 0.24 -16.83 -42.52
CA THR A 9 -0.91 -17.33 -41.75
C THR A 9 -0.48 -18.08 -40.50
N TRP A 10 0.61 -18.84 -40.55
CA TRP A 10 1.17 -19.52 -39.38
C TRP A 10 1.72 -18.54 -38.34
N LEU A 11 2.45 -17.51 -38.77
CA LEU A 11 2.93 -16.45 -37.88
C LEU A 11 1.78 -15.69 -37.22
N LEU A 12 0.72 -15.36 -37.96
CA LEU A 12 -0.47 -14.72 -37.43
C LEU A 12 -1.23 -15.62 -36.44
N LEU A 13 -1.31 -16.92 -36.69
CA LEU A 13 -1.92 -17.86 -35.76
C LEU A 13 -1.12 -17.97 -34.46
N MET A 14 0.21 -18.03 -34.55
CA MET A 14 1.09 -18.11 -33.37
C MET A 14 1.10 -16.83 -32.55
N THR A 15 1.03 -15.64 -33.17
CA THR A 15 0.90 -14.37 -32.43
C THR A 15 -0.46 -14.24 -31.74
N ASN A 16 -1.54 -14.73 -32.35
CA ASN A 16 -2.85 -14.78 -31.71
C ASN A 16 -2.88 -15.75 -30.53
N ILE A 17 -2.26 -16.94 -30.65
CA ILE A 17 -2.13 -17.89 -29.53
C ILE A 17 -1.26 -17.30 -28.41
N ALA A 18 -0.18 -16.60 -28.73
CA ALA A 18 0.67 -15.92 -27.71
C ALA A 18 -0.08 -14.79 -26.99
N ASN A 19 -0.91 -14.02 -27.70
CA ASN A 19 -1.80 -13.03 -27.09
C ASN A 19 -2.91 -13.68 -26.26
N TRP A 20 -3.41 -14.84 -26.68
CA TRP A 20 -4.36 -15.67 -25.90
C TRP A 20 -3.73 -16.25 -24.62
N LEU A 21 -2.47 -16.70 -24.68
CA LEU A 21 -1.73 -17.14 -23.49
C LEU A 21 -1.44 -15.98 -22.53
N LYS A 22 -1.18 -14.77 -23.04
CA LYS A 22 -1.14 -13.55 -22.21
C LYS A 22 -2.50 -13.18 -21.60
N THR A 23 -3.60 -13.63 -22.18
CA THR A 23 -4.97 -13.40 -21.69
C THR A 23 -5.57 -14.59 -20.93
N VAL A 24 -4.76 -15.60 -20.56
CA VAL A 24 -5.03 -16.35 -19.32
C VAL A 24 -4.73 -15.40 -18.17
N GLN A 25 -5.62 -14.43 -18.01
CA GLN A 25 -5.44 -13.28 -17.17
C GLN A 25 -5.49 -13.75 -15.72
N SER A 26 -4.36 -13.60 -15.04
CA SER A 26 -4.26 -13.71 -13.61
C SER A 26 -5.37 -12.87 -12.97
N ARG A 27 -6.37 -13.53 -12.40
CA ARG A 27 -7.49 -12.85 -11.73
C ARG A 27 -7.13 -12.62 -10.28
N ASP A 28 -7.32 -11.39 -9.80
CA ASP A 28 -7.21 -11.07 -8.38
C ASP A 28 -8.11 -12.00 -7.53
N PHE A 29 -7.63 -12.30 -6.32
CA PHE A 29 -8.39 -13.08 -5.32
C PHE A 29 -9.66 -12.33 -4.92
N THR A 30 -10.80 -13.02 -4.93
CA THR A 30 -12.04 -12.44 -4.42
C THR A 30 -12.17 -12.70 -2.92
N MET A 31 -13.00 -11.90 -2.23
CA MET A 31 -13.27 -12.08 -0.80
C MET A 31 -13.76 -13.50 -0.45
N LYS A 32 -14.50 -14.14 -1.36
CA LYS A 32 -14.97 -15.52 -1.20
C LYS A 32 -13.82 -16.53 -1.21
N ASP A 33 -12.85 -16.33 -2.12
CA ASP A 33 -11.66 -17.17 -2.22
C ASP A 33 -10.85 -17.09 -0.91
N ILE A 34 -10.79 -15.90 -0.31
CA ILE A 34 -10.03 -15.64 0.93
C ILE A 34 -10.68 -16.27 2.15
N ILE A 35 -12.00 -16.12 2.32
CA ILE A 35 -12.71 -16.70 3.48
C ILE A 35 -12.59 -18.23 3.49
N LEU A 36 -12.64 -18.85 2.30
CA LEU A 36 -12.53 -20.29 2.16
C LEU A 36 -11.12 -20.80 2.49
N LEU A 37 -10.09 -20.09 2.03
CA LEU A 37 -8.69 -20.48 2.21
C LEU A 37 -8.12 -20.09 3.58
N HIS A 38 -8.63 -19.02 4.17
CA HIS A 38 -8.12 -18.45 5.41
C HIS A 38 -9.26 -18.17 6.40
N PRO A 39 -9.82 -19.23 7.02
CA PRO A 39 -10.78 -19.06 8.10
C PRO A 39 -10.16 -18.24 9.24
N SER A 40 -10.98 -17.40 9.90
CA SER A 40 -10.57 -16.47 10.97
C SER A 40 -10.13 -17.15 12.28
N THR A 41 -9.80 -18.44 12.25
CA THR A 41 -9.32 -19.21 13.40
C THR A 41 -7.83 -19.00 13.58
N THR A 42 -7.46 -18.35 14.68
CA THR A 42 -6.06 -18.00 15.00
C THR A 42 -5.50 -19.03 15.99
N PRO A 43 -4.23 -19.50 15.86
CA PRO A 43 -3.63 -20.51 16.72
C PRO A 43 -3.52 -20.03 18.16
N HIS A 44 -3.53 -18.72 18.36
CA HIS A 44 -3.52 -18.07 19.67
C HIS A 44 -4.34 -16.77 19.61
N PRO A 45 -4.87 -16.30 20.75
CA PRO A 45 -5.53 -15.00 20.82
C PRO A 45 -4.66 -13.89 20.23
N GLY A 46 -5.26 -13.04 19.40
CA GLY A 46 -4.57 -11.92 18.74
C GLY A 46 -3.62 -12.31 17.60
N GLY A 47 -3.48 -13.59 17.25
CA GLY A 47 -2.77 -13.97 16.02
C GLY A 47 -3.48 -13.45 14.78
N PHE A 48 -2.73 -13.03 13.77
CA PHE A 48 -3.28 -12.62 12.48
C PHE A 48 -2.27 -12.92 11.38
N LYS A 49 -2.74 -12.96 10.14
CA LYS A 49 -1.92 -13.10 8.94
C LYS A 49 -2.05 -11.84 8.08
N CYS A 50 -1.06 -11.62 7.23
CA CYS A 50 -1.11 -10.66 6.13
C CYS A 50 -0.62 -11.37 4.87
N PHE A 51 -1.01 -10.87 3.70
CA PHE A 51 -0.21 -11.17 2.51
C PHE A 51 1.18 -10.57 2.72
N THR A 52 2.23 -11.33 2.40
CA THR A 52 3.62 -10.87 2.50
C THR A 52 4.39 -11.21 1.23
N CYS A 53 5.08 -10.22 0.68
CA CYS A 53 5.86 -10.30 -0.55
C CYS A 53 6.82 -9.10 -0.61
N GLN A 54 7.90 -9.25 -1.36
CA GLN A 54 8.88 -8.18 -1.59
C GLN A 54 9.01 -7.96 -3.09
N ASP A 55 8.73 -6.74 -3.54
CA ASP A 55 8.89 -6.27 -4.92
C ASP A 55 8.28 -7.20 -5.98
N ALA A 56 7.10 -7.75 -5.68
CA ALA A 56 6.34 -8.56 -6.62
C ALA A 56 5.88 -7.69 -7.81
N ALA A 57 5.82 -8.27 -9.01
CA ALA A 57 5.47 -7.53 -10.23
C ALA A 57 4.08 -6.86 -10.14
N ASP A 58 3.13 -7.53 -9.48
CA ASP A 58 1.79 -7.03 -9.28
C ASP A 58 1.13 -7.64 -8.02
N ASN A 59 -0.11 -7.23 -7.75
CA ASN A 59 -0.89 -7.71 -6.62
C ASN A 59 -1.19 -9.21 -6.69
N TYR A 60 -1.36 -9.75 -7.90
CA TYR A 60 -1.69 -11.15 -8.10
C TYR A 60 -0.51 -12.04 -7.73
N GLU A 61 0.67 -11.78 -8.29
CA GLU A 61 1.89 -12.52 -7.99
C GLU A 61 2.22 -12.45 -6.49
N CYS A 62 2.06 -11.27 -5.89
CA CYS A 62 2.23 -11.10 -4.44
C CYS A 62 1.29 -12.03 -3.64
N ASN A 63 0.00 -12.00 -3.92
CA ASN A 63 -0.98 -12.79 -3.15
C ASN A 63 -0.88 -14.29 -3.45
N ARG A 64 -0.53 -14.66 -4.68
CA ARG A 64 -0.47 -16.05 -5.15
C ARG A 64 0.64 -16.84 -4.47
N TRP A 65 1.77 -16.20 -4.21
CA TRP A 65 2.96 -16.84 -3.65
C TRP A 65 3.25 -16.46 -2.20
N ALA A 66 2.38 -15.66 -1.58
CA ALA A 66 2.52 -15.28 -0.18
C ALA A 66 2.55 -16.52 0.72
N PRO A 67 3.47 -16.60 1.69
CA PRO A 67 3.54 -17.69 2.63
C PRO A 67 2.34 -17.66 3.59
N ASP A 68 1.76 -18.83 3.87
CA ASP A 68 0.63 -18.97 4.80
C ASP A 68 1.08 -19.02 6.27
N VAL A 69 1.76 -17.96 6.73
CA VAL A 69 2.35 -17.87 8.08
C VAL A 69 1.74 -16.74 8.89
N TYR A 70 1.75 -16.89 10.22
CA TYR A 70 1.29 -15.86 11.15
C TYR A 70 2.30 -14.72 11.29
N CYS A 71 1.78 -13.52 11.50
CA CYS A 71 2.60 -12.33 11.75
C CYS A 71 3.32 -12.40 13.11
N PRO A 72 4.50 -11.76 13.23
CA PRO A 72 5.22 -11.64 14.50
C PRO A 72 4.40 -10.93 15.58
N LYS A 73 4.65 -11.26 16.86
CA LYS A 73 3.85 -10.79 18.01
C LYS A 73 3.90 -9.28 18.26
N ASP A 74 4.94 -8.61 17.79
CA ASP A 74 5.18 -7.17 17.89
C ASP A 74 4.48 -6.37 16.77
N THR A 75 3.86 -7.05 15.81
CA THR A 75 3.09 -6.43 14.73
C THR A 75 1.59 -6.46 15.02
N ARG A 76 0.84 -5.54 14.40
CA ARG A 76 -0.63 -5.47 14.52
C ARG A 76 -1.33 -5.15 13.20
N TYR A 77 -0.59 -4.66 12.21
CA TYR A 77 -1.15 -4.16 10.96
C TYR A 77 -0.58 -4.91 9.77
N CYS A 78 -1.32 -4.90 8.67
CA CYS A 78 -0.81 -5.28 7.36
C CYS A 78 -0.48 -4.02 6.58
N TYR A 79 0.75 -3.96 6.09
CA TYR A 79 1.31 -2.87 5.28
C TYR A 79 1.29 -3.26 3.81
N THR A 80 0.97 -2.30 2.94
CA THR A 80 1.07 -2.44 1.48
C THR A 80 1.70 -1.19 0.87
N LEU A 81 2.78 -1.37 0.13
CA LEU A 81 3.39 -0.38 -0.73
C LEU A 81 3.19 -0.81 -2.19
N HIS A 82 2.69 0.11 -3.01
CA HIS A 82 2.43 -0.14 -4.41
C HIS A 82 3.03 0.97 -5.26
N MET A 83 3.96 0.61 -6.13
CA MET A 83 4.53 1.50 -7.13
C MET A 83 3.86 1.24 -8.47
N MET A 84 3.42 2.31 -9.13
CA MET A 84 2.73 2.29 -10.41
C MET A 84 3.44 3.19 -11.42
N ASP A 85 3.35 2.84 -12.70
CA ASP A 85 3.74 3.73 -13.80
C ASP A 85 2.68 4.83 -14.03
N ASN A 86 3.00 5.76 -14.92
CA ASN A 86 2.11 6.87 -15.30
C ASN A 86 0.79 6.43 -15.96
N ARG A 87 0.64 5.16 -16.35
CA ARG A 87 -0.61 4.58 -16.86
C ARG A 87 -1.42 3.90 -15.76
N GLY A 88 -0.86 3.79 -14.55
CA GLY A 88 -1.44 3.07 -13.42
C GLY A 88 -1.14 1.57 -13.44
N ASP A 89 -0.26 1.11 -14.33
CA ASP A 89 0.18 -0.28 -14.35
C ASP A 89 1.10 -0.54 -13.14
N SER A 90 0.93 -1.69 -12.49
CA SER A 90 1.77 -2.09 -11.35
C SER A 90 3.23 -2.27 -11.81
N VAL A 91 4.15 -1.66 -11.08
CA VAL A 91 5.60 -1.81 -11.26
C VAL A 91 6.19 -2.66 -10.14
N SER A 92 5.78 -2.41 -8.90
CA SER A 92 6.12 -3.28 -7.78
C SER A 92 5.08 -3.24 -6.66
N VAL A 93 4.92 -4.36 -5.97
CA VAL A 93 4.07 -4.52 -4.79
C VAL A 93 4.89 -5.15 -3.67
N THR A 94 4.92 -4.48 -2.52
CA THR A 94 5.53 -5.00 -1.29
C THR A 94 4.48 -5.02 -0.19
N LYS A 95 4.31 -6.19 0.43
CA LYS A 95 3.38 -6.40 1.54
C LYS A 95 4.09 -7.05 2.71
N ARG A 96 3.77 -6.63 3.93
CA ARG A 96 4.37 -7.17 5.15
C ARG A 96 3.49 -6.96 6.38
N CYS A 97 3.77 -7.73 7.42
CA CYS A 97 3.28 -7.40 8.76
C CYS A 97 4.01 -6.13 9.26
N ALA A 98 3.31 -5.30 10.02
CA ALA A 98 3.79 -3.97 10.39
C ALA A 98 3.41 -3.56 11.82
N THR A 99 4.26 -2.72 12.42
CA THR A 99 3.99 -2.03 13.67
C THR A 99 3.18 -0.75 13.44
N LEU A 100 2.85 -0.02 14.49
CA LEU A 100 2.16 1.27 14.34
C LEU A 100 3.04 2.29 13.64
N GLU A 101 4.34 2.32 13.98
CA GLU A 101 5.33 3.26 13.47
C GLU A 101 5.48 3.15 11.95
N ASP A 102 5.43 1.92 11.42
CA ASP A 102 5.43 1.63 9.98
C ASP A 102 4.23 2.25 9.23
N CYS A 103 3.12 2.49 9.93
CA CYS A 103 1.84 2.89 9.36
C CYS A 103 1.47 4.36 9.61
N LEU A 104 2.38 5.16 10.20
CA LEU A 104 2.11 6.56 10.52
C LEU A 104 2.02 7.47 9.28
N PHE A 105 2.58 7.04 8.14
CA PHE A 105 2.68 7.83 6.92
C PHE A 105 2.08 7.09 5.72
N THR A 106 0.75 6.96 5.70
CA THR A 106 0.00 6.50 4.52
C THR A 106 -0.30 7.65 3.57
N GLY A 107 -0.44 7.36 2.28
CA GLY A 107 -0.72 8.34 1.23
C GLY A 107 -0.07 7.93 -0.09
N CYS A 108 -0.19 8.78 -1.11
CA CYS A 108 0.55 8.63 -2.35
C CYS A 108 1.56 9.76 -2.53
N ASP A 109 2.67 9.46 -3.21
CA ASP A 109 3.66 10.45 -3.61
C ASP A 109 4.15 10.16 -5.03
N ASP A 110 4.39 11.23 -5.79
CA ASP A 110 4.83 11.14 -7.17
C ASP A 110 6.36 11.25 -7.23
N ILE A 111 7.00 10.24 -7.82
CA ILE A 111 8.44 10.26 -8.11
C ILE A 111 8.64 11.02 -9.43
N ILE A 112 8.79 12.34 -9.29
CA ILE A 112 8.84 13.34 -10.38
C ILE A 112 9.87 12.97 -11.47
N ASP A 113 11.00 12.37 -11.09
CA ASP A 113 12.10 12.10 -12.02
C ASP A 113 11.82 10.93 -12.99
N ASN A 114 10.96 9.98 -12.61
CA ASN A 114 10.74 8.74 -13.38
C ASN A 114 9.29 8.54 -13.83
N GLY A 115 8.36 9.43 -13.42
CA GLY A 115 6.94 9.30 -13.75
C GLY A 115 6.26 8.11 -13.06
N TYR A 116 6.79 7.70 -11.90
CA TYR A 116 6.18 6.68 -11.06
C TYR A 116 5.39 7.33 -9.94
N GLN A 117 4.34 6.65 -9.47
CA GLN A 117 3.61 7.00 -8.25
C GLN A 117 3.75 5.88 -7.24
N VAL A 118 3.99 6.22 -5.98
CA VAL A 118 4.10 5.27 -4.88
C VAL A 118 2.98 5.53 -3.89
N CYS A 119 2.16 4.52 -3.62
CA CYS A 119 1.06 4.60 -2.67
C CYS A 119 1.27 3.60 -1.52
N LEU A 120 0.99 4.05 -0.30
CA LEU A 120 1.15 3.28 0.94
C LEU A 120 -0.19 3.21 1.69
N SER A 121 -0.64 2.01 2.04
CA SER A 121 -1.78 1.79 2.92
C SER A 121 -1.47 0.82 4.05
N CYS A 122 -2.20 0.96 5.15
CA CYS A 122 -2.20 0.02 6.25
C CYS A 122 -3.63 -0.37 6.66
N CYS A 123 -3.81 -1.61 7.09
CA CYS A 123 -5.07 -2.09 7.63
C CYS A 123 -4.86 -2.97 8.86
N GLU A 124 -5.84 -2.98 9.75
CA GLU A 124 -5.92 -3.90 10.88
C GLU A 124 -6.87 -5.07 10.56
N GLY A 125 -6.43 -6.30 10.84
CA GLY A 125 -7.25 -7.50 10.68
C GLY A 125 -6.54 -8.63 9.93
N ASN A 126 -7.13 -9.82 10.00
CA ASN A 126 -6.58 -11.01 9.35
C ASN A 126 -6.73 -10.91 7.81
N ILE A 127 -5.59 -10.88 7.11
CA ILE A 127 -5.48 -10.85 5.65
C ILE A 127 -6.28 -9.66 5.07
N CYS A 128 -6.22 -8.52 5.75
CA CYS A 128 -6.95 -7.33 5.33
C CYS A 128 -6.32 -6.66 4.08
N ASN A 129 -5.03 -6.89 3.83
CA ASN A 129 -4.27 -6.26 2.75
C ASN A 129 -4.38 -7.02 1.41
N VAL A 130 -5.59 -7.44 1.05
CA VAL A 130 -5.87 -8.17 -0.19
C VAL A 130 -5.56 -7.32 -1.43
N LEU A 131 -5.98 -6.05 -1.38
CA LEU A 131 -5.87 -5.09 -2.46
C LEU A 131 -4.63 -4.22 -2.29
N VAL A 132 -4.26 -3.53 -3.38
CA VAL A 132 -3.22 -2.50 -3.38
C VAL A 132 -3.84 -1.09 -3.44
N PRO A 133 -3.25 -0.09 -2.77
CA PRO A 133 -3.67 1.30 -2.92
C PRO A 133 -3.28 1.81 -4.31
N ARG A 134 -4.15 2.61 -4.93
CA ARG A 134 -3.93 3.20 -6.27
C ARG A 134 -4.12 4.71 -6.31
N ASN A 135 -4.55 5.31 -5.20
CA ASN A 135 -4.84 6.73 -5.06
C ASN A 135 -4.92 7.11 -3.57
N GLU A 136 -4.96 8.41 -3.28
CA GLU A 136 -5.09 8.95 -1.92
C GLU A 136 -6.25 8.34 -1.12
N SER A 137 -7.39 8.08 -1.78
CA SER A 137 -8.56 7.53 -1.11
C SER A 137 -8.40 6.08 -0.65
N SER A 138 -7.51 5.33 -1.31
CA SER A 138 -7.18 3.94 -0.97
C SER A 138 -5.87 3.82 -0.19
N ALA A 139 -5.00 4.83 -0.24
CA ALA A 139 -3.74 4.93 0.48
C ALA A 139 -3.94 5.48 1.90
N ILE A 140 -4.79 4.80 2.69
CA ILE A 140 -5.16 5.23 4.04
C ILE A 140 -4.73 4.21 5.10
N PHE A 141 -4.70 4.64 6.35
CA PHE A 141 -4.60 3.75 7.51
C PHE A 141 -5.99 3.43 8.06
N THR A 142 -6.44 2.18 7.90
CA THR A 142 -7.71 1.68 8.46
C THR A 142 -7.46 0.85 9.72
N SER A 143 -7.90 1.36 10.88
CA SER A 143 -7.80 0.68 12.17
C SER A 143 -9.17 0.56 12.83
N THR A 144 -9.46 -0.60 13.39
CA THR A 144 -10.67 -0.87 14.20
C THR A 144 -10.43 -0.63 15.69
N SER A 145 -9.18 -0.74 16.13
CA SER A 145 -8.74 -0.41 17.48
C SER A 145 -8.45 1.08 17.59
N PRO A 146 -8.76 1.72 18.75
CA PRO A 146 -8.32 3.08 19.00
C PRO A 146 -6.79 3.13 18.94
N LEU A 147 -6.25 4.07 18.17
CA LEU A 147 -4.83 4.34 18.19
C LEU A 147 -4.48 4.84 19.60
N LEU A 148 -3.78 4.03 20.39
CA LEU A 148 -3.23 4.43 21.69
C LEU A 148 -2.06 5.38 21.45
N GLY A 149 -2.38 6.58 20.95
CA GLY A 149 -1.48 7.70 20.76
C GLY A 149 -1.96 8.85 21.61
N SER A 150 -1.22 9.11 22.70
CA SER A 150 -1.30 10.33 23.48
C SER A 150 -1.43 11.53 22.53
N SER A 151 -2.56 12.23 22.58
CA SER A 151 -2.69 13.57 22.05
C SER A 151 -1.80 14.49 22.89
N ARG A 152 -0.47 14.40 22.71
CA ARG A 152 0.39 15.55 22.92
C ARG A 152 0.12 16.46 21.74
N ARG A 153 -1.00 17.18 21.81
CA ARG A 153 -1.09 18.49 21.16
C ARG A 153 0.16 19.24 21.60
N LEU A 154 1.09 19.42 20.68
CA LEU A 154 2.12 20.41 20.82
C LEU A 154 1.35 21.73 20.89
N HIS A 155 1.06 22.20 22.10
CA HIS A 155 0.57 23.55 22.31
C HIS A 155 1.68 24.44 21.74
N PRO A 156 1.40 25.28 20.73
CA PRO A 156 2.30 26.39 20.44
C PRO A 156 2.35 27.19 21.74
N ALA A 157 3.51 27.22 22.39
CA ALA A 157 3.74 28.12 23.49
C ALA A 157 3.39 29.52 22.98
N ALA A 158 2.33 30.10 23.55
CA ALA A 158 1.94 31.46 23.28
C ALA A 158 3.15 32.36 23.58
N LEU A 159 3.83 32.84 22.53
CA LEU A 159 4.76 33.95 22.63
C LEU A 159 3.91 35.20 22.91
N SER A 160 3.48 35.35 24.16
CA SER A 160 3.02 36.63 24.70
C SER A 160 4.23 37.57 24.73
N TYR A 161 4.36 38.37 23.67
CA TYR A 161 5.19 39.56 23.71
C TYR A 161 4.66 40.50 24.79
N ILE A 162 5.33 40.50 25.95
CA ILE A 162 5.18 41.55 26.95
C ILE A 162 5.88 42.79 26.39
N ILE A 163 5.14 43.71 25.78
CA ILE A 163 5.60 45.10 25.59
C ILE A 163 5.03 45.90 26.76
N ILE A 164 5.82 46.03 27.83
CA ILE A 164 5.53 47.00 28.89
C ILE A 164 6.76 47.88 29.10
N SER A 165 6.54 49.15 28.74
CA SER A 165 7.17 50.39 29.23
C SER A 165 8.68 50.57 29.12
N SER A 166 9.09 51.32 28.10
CA SER A 166 10.26 52.19 28.18
C SER A 166 9.94 53.56 27.55
N LEU A 167 9.32 54.43 28.34
CA LEU A 167 9.54 55.88 28.21
C LEU A 167 9.74 56.43 29.63
N PHE A 168 11.01 56.43 30.01
CA PHE A 168 11.54 57.21 31.12
C PHE A 168 11.32 58.71 30.84
N VAL A 169 10.82 59.37 31.86
CA VAL A 169 11.10 60.74 32.31
C VAL A 169 12.24 61.47 31.56
N ALA A 170 11.89 62.58 30.93
CA ALA A 170 12.64 63.84 30.80
C ALA A 170 11.70 64.84 30.09
N GLY A 171 11.45 66.07 30.49
CA GLY A 171 12.03 67.02 31.44
C GLY A 171 11.58 68.41 30.96
N HIS A 172 11.37 69.36 31.89
CA HIS A 172 11.45 70.84 31.71
C HIS A 172 10.73 71.47 30.49
N VAL A 173 9.68 72.28 30.65
CA VAL A 173 9.63 73.70 31.09
C VAL A 173 8.16 74.10 31.11
#